data_AF-A0A9E2Y4K9-F1
#
_entry.id   AF-A0A9E2Y4K9-F1
#
_cell.length_a   1.000
_cell.length_b   1.000
_cell.length_c   1.000
_cell.angle_alpha   90.00
_cell.angle_beta   90.00
_cell.angle_gamma   90.00
#
_symmetry.space_group_name_H-M   'P 1'
#
loop_
_entity.id
_entity.type
_entity.pdbx_description
1 polymer ?
#
loop_
_entity_poly.entity_id
_entity_poly.type
_entity_poly.pdbx_seq_one_letter_code
_entity_poly.pdbx_strand_id
1 'polypeptide(L)'
;MARTSARTLPVAGISRTMIVGLPNSGKSSIVNALLRRAAAKTEDRAGVTRRSQWFRLARNVELLDTPGVLPPKVSGAAAQWKLAICGAVPRARYDPEEIIAKFYRWLVVRHPRTSVPDLQTFATERGFIRRRSEIDYHNAAQSYIRAFNDGAFGRISLESPDDAQAA
;
A
#
# COMPACT_ATOMS: atom_id res chain seq x y z
N MET A 1 -13.00 -43.99 16.66
CA MET A 1 -11.91 -43.13 16.12
C MET A 1 -11.96 -43.15 14.61
N ALA A 2 -12.64 -42.18 13.99
CA ALA A 2 -12.69 -42.06 12.53
C ALA A 2 -11.46 -41.27 12.05
N ARG A 3 -10.54 -41.94 11.35
CA ARG A 3 -9.47 -41.25 10.62
C ARG A 3 -10.10 -40.65 9.37
N THR A 4 -10.35 -39.35 9.40
CA THR A 4 -10.73 -38.57 8.22
C THR A 4 -9.59 -38.64 7.22
N SER A 5 -9.71 -39.56 6.27
CA SER A 5 -8.85 -39.64 5.07
C SER A 5 -9.03 -38.33 4.30
N ALA A 6 -8.04 -37.45 4.40
CA ALA A 6 -7.94 -36.29 3.51
C ALA A 6 -7.94 -36.82 2.08
N ARG A 7 -9.05 -36.58 1.39
CA ARG A 7 -9.29 -37.00 0.01
C ARG A 7 -8.33 -36.20 -0.89
N THR A 8 -7.18 -36.76 -1.20
CA THR A 8 -6.22 -36.18 -2.14
C THR A 8 -6.91 -36.05 -3.50
N LEU A 9 -7.19 -34.82 -3.93
CA LEU A 9 -7.74 -34.57 -5.26
C LEU A 9 -6.69 -35.01 -6.29
N PRO A 10 -7.04 -35.87 -7.27
CA PRO A 10 -6.10 -36.25 -8.31
C PRO A 10 -5.97 -35.06 -9.27
N VAL A 11 -4.94 -34.23 -9.12
CA VAL A 11 -4.70 -33.14 -10.07
C VAL A 11 -3.73 -33.63 -11.14
N ALA A 12 -4.23 -34.42 -12.07
CA ALA A 12 -3.62 -34.53 -13.40
C ALA A 12 -3.99 -33.25 -14.18
N GLY A 13 -3.33 -32.14 -13.85
CA GLY A 13 -3.63 -30.83 -14.42
C GLY A 13 -2.72 -29.72 -13.88
N ILE A 14 -2.65 -28.60 -14.59
CA ILE A 14 -1.91 -27.41 -14.15
C ILE A 14 -2.76 -26.67 -13.11
N SER A 15 -2.22 -26.44 -11.91
CA SER A 15 -2.82 -25.59 -10.88
C SER A 15 -2.66 -24.12 -11.25
N ARG A 16 -3.77 -23.39 -11.35
CA ARG A 16 -3.78 -21.95 -11.62
C ARG A 16 -4.08 -21.17 -10.35
N THR A 17 -3.25 -20.19 -10.06
CA THR A 17 -3.36 -19.32 -8.89
C THR A 17 -3.29 -17.86 -9.33
N MET A 18 -3.93 -16.96 -8.59
CA MET A 18 -3.87 -15.52 -8.84
C MET A 18 -3.56 -14.76 -7.56
N ILE A 19 -2.90 -13.61 -7.68
CA ILE A 19 -2.68 -12.68 -6.57
C ILE A 19 -3.56 -11.45 -6.80
N VAL A 20 -4.45 -11.17 -5.86
CA VAL A 20 -5.40 -10.05 -5.91
C VAL A 20 -5.19 -9.13 -4.71
N GLY A 21 -5.48 -7.84 -4.90
CA GLY A 21 -5.35 -6.85 -3.84
C GLY A 21 -5.33 -5.41 -4.35
N LEU A 22 -5.23 -4.46 -3.41
CA LEU A 22 -5.19 -3.03 -3.69
C LEU A 22 -3.97 -2.63 -4.53
N PRO A 23 -4.00 -1.49 -5.24
CA PRO A 23 -2.79 -0.90 -5.82
C PRO A 23 -1.69 -0.72 -4.76
N ASN A 24 -0.43 -0.84 -5.20
CA ASN A 24 0.76 -0.72 -4.35
C ASN A 24 0.89 -1.71 -3.17
N SER A 25 0.04 -2.74 -3.07
CA SER A 25 0.15 -3.77 -2.02
C SER A 25 1.28 -4.81 -2.23
N GLY A 26 2.20 -4.60 -3.18
CA GLY A 26 3.34 -5.50 -3.42
C GLY A 26 3.06 -6.76 -4.25
N LYS A 27 1.90 -6.88 -4.93
CA LYS A 27 1.51 -8.07 -5.73
C LYS A 27 2.60 -8.49 -6.73
N SER A 28 3.01 -7.59 -7.62
CA SER A 28 4.03 -7.89 -8.65
C SER A 28 5.41 -8.16 -8.03
N SER A 29 5.71 -7.61 -6.85
CA SER A 29 6.93 -7.94 -6.09
C SER A 29 6.90 -9.39 -5.58
N ILE A 30 5.75 -9.85 -5.07
CA ILE A 30 5.56 -11.25 -4.67
C ILE A 30 5.69 -12.17 -5.89
N VAL A 31 5.09 -11.80 -7.02
CA VAL A 31 5.23 -12.55 -8.29
C VAL A 31 6.71 -12.68 -8.69
N ASN A 32 7.46 -11.57 -8.68
CA ASN A 32 8.88 -11.57 -9.02
C ASN A 32 9.73 -12.40 -8.04
N ALA A 33 9.43 -12.32 -6.74
CA ALA A 33 10.10 -13.12 -5.72
C ALA A 33 9.86 -14.62 -5.93
N LEU A 34 8.63 -15.02 -6.24
CA LEU A 34 8.26 -16.41 -6.53
C LEU A 34 8.94 -16.91 -7.82
N LEU A 35 9.04 -16.06 -8.85
CA LEU A 35 9.68 -16.40 -10.12
C LEU A 35 11.21 -16.30 -10.10
N ARG A 36 11.80 -15.72 -9.04
CA ARG A 36 13.25 -15.44 -8.88
C ARG A 36 13.84 -14.61 -10.03
N ARG A 37 13.02 -13.78 -10.69
CA ARG A 37 13.43 -12.89 -11.79
C ARG A 37 12.47 -11.71 -11.89
N ALA A 38 12.91 -10.60 -12.49
CA ALA A 38 12.08 -9.44 -12.77
C ALA A 38 11.15 -9.68 -13.98
N ALA A 39 10.10 -10.47 -13.78
CA ALA A 39 9.15 -10.85 -14.83
C ALA A 39 7.96 -9.88 -14.95
N ALA A 40 7.47 -9.39 -13.81
CA ALA A 40 6.38 -8.44 -13.69
C ALA A 40 6.93 -7.04 -13.43
N LYS A 41 6.26 -6.01 -13.98
CA LYS A 41 6.68 -4.61 -13.82
C LYS A 41 6.34 -4.11 -12.42
N THR A 42 7.33 -3.61 -11.68
CA THR A 42 7.19 -3.06 -10.32
C THR A 42 7.59 -1.58 -10.30
N GLU A 43 6.67 -0.69 -9.93
CA GLU A 43 6.93 0.73 -9.65
C GLU A 43 6.00 1.17 -8.50
N ASP A 44 6.39 2.17 -7.71
CA ASP A 44 5.64 2.71 -6.55
C ASP A 44 4.46 3.64 -6.96
N ARG A 45 3.90 3.44 -8.15
CA ARG A 45 2.77 4.22 -8.65
C ARG A 45 1.56 3.31 -8.83
N ALA A 46 0.41 3.72 -8.29
CA ALA A 46 -0.85 3.03 -8.56
C ALA A 46 -1.12 2.96 -10.08
N GLY A 47 -1.51 1.77 -10.59
CA GLY A 47 -1.87 1.55 -11.99
C GLY A 47 -0.74 1.10 -12.93
N VAL A 48 0.38 0.61 -12.38
CA VAL A 48 1.53 0.12 -13.17
C VAL A 48 1.24 -1.18 -13.92
N THR A 49 0.61 -2.16 -13.26
CA THR A 49 0.10 -3.37 -13.91
C THR A 49 -1.20 -3.02 -14.64
N ARG A 50 -1.16 -3.01 -15.97
CA ARG A 50 -2.30 -2.61 -16.83
C ARG A 50 -3.03 -3.77 -17.51
N ARG A 51 -2.42 -4.95 -17.54
CA ARG A 51 -2.98 -6.17 -18.14
C ARG A 51 -2.65 -7.35 -17.25
N SER A 52 -3.58 -8.29 -17.13
CA SER A 52 -3.33 -9.54 -16.41
C SER A 52 -2.39 -10.42 -17.22
N GLN A 53 -1.36 -10.99 -16.58
CA GLN A 53 -0.35 -11.82 -17.24
C GLN A 53 -0.14 -13.13 -16.47
N TRP A 54 -0.10 -14.24 -17.21
CA TRP A 54 0.20 -15.55 -16.66
C TRP A 54 1.71 -15.79 -16.65
N PHE A 55 2.22 -16.26 -15.51
CA PHE A 55 3.59 -16.67 -15.31
C PHE A 55 3.63 -18.13 -14.89
N ARG A 56 4.51 -18.93 -15.50
CA ARG A 56 4.72 -20.31 -15.07
C ARG A 56 5.68 -20.34 -13.89
N LEU A 57 5.21 -20.79 -12.73
CA LEU A 57 5.99 -20.89 -11.50
C LEU A 57 6.70 -22.24 -11.39
N ALA A 58 6.01 -23.32 -11.76
CA ALA A 58 6.54 -24.69 -11.76
C ALA A 58 5.96 -25.49 -12.93
N ARG A 59 6.37 -26.75 -13.07
CA ARG A 59 5.86 -27.64 -14.14
C ARG A 59 4.33 -27.76 -14.12
N ASN A 60 3.70 -27.66 -12.96
CA ASN A 60 2.25 -27.80 -12.77
C ASN A 60 1.61 -26.59 -12.08
N VAL A 61 2.27 -25.42 -12.05
CA VAL A 61 1.72 -24.22 -11.40
C VAL A 61 1.88 -22.98 -12.27
N GLU A 62 0.78 -22.28 -12.51
CA GLU A 62 0.71 -20.99 -13.18
C GLU A 62 0.18 -19.91 -12.22
N LEU A 63 0.77 -18.73 -12.27
CA LEU A 63 0.47 -17.58 -11.44
C LEU A 63 0.02 -16.40 -12.30
N LEU A 64 -1.15 -15.84 -12.00
CA LEU A 64 -1.67 -14.64 -12.65
C LEU A 64 -1.32 -13.40 -11.82
N ASP A 65 -0.57 -12.46 -12.41
CA ASP A 65 -0.44 -11.10 -11.86
C ASP A 65 -1.61 -10.25 -12.37
N THR A 66 -2.29 -9.56 -11.46
CA THR A 66 -3.42 -8.70 -11.79
C THR A 66 -3.14 -7.24 -11.45
N PRO A 67 -3.71 -6.28 -12.20
CA PRO A 67 -3.82 -4.90 -11.76
C PRO A 67 -4.35 -4.79 -10.32
N GLY A 68 -3.85 -3.81 -9.56
CA GLY A 68 -4.45 -3.50 -8.26
C GLY A 68 -5.88 -3.01 -8.46
N VAL A 69 -6.83 -3.58 -7.72
CA VAL A 69 -8.24 -3.19 -7.82
C VAL A 69 -8.61 -2.39 -6.58
N LEU A 70 -9.00 -1.13 -6.78
CA LEU A 70 -9.67 -0.33 -5.76
C LEU A 70 -11.18 -0.54 -5.87
N PRO A 71 -11.91 -0.77 -4.76
CA PRO A 71 -13.37 -0.76 -4.77
C PRO A 71 -13.90 0.58 -5.33
N PRO A 72 -15.00 0.57 -6.11
CA PRO A 72 -15.54 1.78 -6.73
C PRO A 72 -16.05 2.81 -5.70
N LYS A 73 -16.42 2.35 -4.50
CA LYS A 73 -16.76 3.18 -3.35
C LYS A 73 -15.97 2.70 -2.15
N VAL A 74 -15.16 3.60 -1.60
CA VAL A 74 -14.55 3.43 -0.28
C VAL A 74 -15.45 4.16 0.71
N SER A 75 -16.17 3.40 1.54
CA SER A 75 -17.01 3.94 2.60
C SER A 75 -16.16 4.37 3.79
N GLY A 76 -16.54 5.50 4.40
CA GLY A 76 -15.88 6.03 5.60
C GLY A 76 -14.74 7.00 5.29
N ALA A 77 -14.81 8.19 5.90
CA ALA A 77 -13.79 9.22 5.76
C ALA A 77 -12.40 8.74 6.22
N ALA A 78 -12.35 7.84 7.20
CA ALA A 78 -11.12 7.25 7.69
C ALA A 78 -10.43 6.36 6.65
N ALA A 79 -11.18 5.47 5.99
CA ALA A 79 -10.63 4.56 5.00
C ALA A 79 -10.04 5.31 3.78
N GLN A 80 -10.65 6.43 3.39
CA GLN A 80 -10.18 7.23 2.24
C GLN A 80 -8.77 7.78 2.46
N TRP A 81 -8.50 8.42 3.60
CA TRP A 81 -7.17 9.00 3.84
C TRP A 81 -6.11 7.92 4.09
N LYS A 82 -6.48 6.80 4.71
CA LYS A 82 -5.58 5.65 4.90
C LYS A 82 -5.16 5.04 3.56
N LEU A 83 -6.10 4.83 2.63
CA LEU A 83 -5.78 4.36 1.29
C LEU A 83 -4.92 5.35 0.50
N ALA A 84 -5.15 6.65 0.69
CA ALA A 84 -4.35 7.70 0.05
C ALA A 84 -2.90 7.70 0.56
N ILE A 85 -2.70 7.71 1.87
CA ILE A 85 -1.34 7.75 2.43
C ILE A 85 -0.56 6.47 2.09
N CYS A 86 -1.19 5.30 2.08
CA CYS A 86 -0.58 4.02 1.66
C CYS A 86 -0.30 3.92 0.15
N GLY A 87 -0.61 4.95 -0.65
CA GLY A 87 -0.35 4.96 -2.09
C GLY A 87 -1.31 4.10 -2.92
N ALA A 88 -2.40 3.60 -2.34
CA ALA A 88 -3.41 2.86 -3.10
C ALA A 88 -4.17 3.77 -4.08
N VAL A 89 -4.33 5.05 -3.73
CA VAL A 89 -4.98 6.07 -4.56
C VAL A 89 -3.93 6.88 -5.33
N PRO A 90 -4.15 7.20 -6.63
CA PRO A 90 -3.27 8.11 -7.36
C PRO A 90 -3.15 9.49 -6.72
N ARG A 91 -1.92 10.00 -6.56
CA ARG A 91 -1.59 11.28 -5.91
C ARG A 91 -2.34 12.50 -6.46
N ALA A 92 -2.78 12.47 -7.72
CA ALA A 92 -3.55 13.55 -8.34
C ALA A 92 -5.02 13.63 -7.88
N ARG A 93 -5.50 12.65 -7.09
CA ARG A 93 -6.90 12.55 -6.67
C ARG A 93 -7.18 13.06 -5.26
N TYR A 94 -6.16 13.56 -4.55
CA TYR A 94 -6.30 14.06 -3.19
C TYR A 94 -5.31 15.20 -2.94
N ASP A 95 -5.63 16.04 -1.97
CA ASP A 95 -4.71 17.04 -1.45
C ASP A 95 -3.72 16.37 -0.46
N PRO A 96 -2.41 16.34 -0.74
CA PRO A 96 -1.44 15.71 0.15
C PRO A 96 -1.38 16.38 1.54
N GLU A 97 -1.65 17.67 1.65
CA GLU A 97 -1.65 18.39 2.93
C GLU A 97 -2.81 17.93 3.81
N GLU A 98 -4.01 17.77 3.24
CA GLU A 98 -5.18 17.24 3.94
C GLU A 98 -4.93 15.79 4.45
N ILE A 99 -4.33 14.94 3.62
CA ILE A 99 -4.02 13.55 3.99
C ILE A 99 -3.06 13.52 5.19
N ILE A 100 -2.01 14.34 5.19
CA ILE A 100 -1.06 14.38 6.30
C ILE A 100 -1.69 14.97 7.55
N ALA A 101 -2.53 16.01 7.43
CA ALA A 101 -3.23 16.57 8.57
C ALA A 101 -4.12 15.52 9.25
N LYS A 102 -4.85 14.70 8.48
CA LYS A 102 -5.66 13.59 8.99
C LYS A 102 -4.80 12.48 9.61
N PHE A 103 -3.74 12.07 8.93
CA PHE A 103 -2.80 11.08 9.43
C PHE A 103 -2.17 11.52 10.75
N TYR A 104 -1.62 12.73 10.81
CA TYR A 104 -0.92 13.24 11.99
C TYR A 104 -1.87 13.40 13.18
N ARG A 105 -3.08 13.91 12.95
CA ARG A 105 -4.13 13.97 13.98
C ARG A 105 -4.48 12.59 14.53
N TRP A 106 -4.62 11.59 13.66
CA TRP A 106 -4.84 10.21 14.08
C TRP A 106 -3.62 9.65 14.83
N LEU A 107 -2.42 9.92 14.35
CA LEU A 107 -1.16 9.38 14.87
C LEU A 107 -0.90 9.83 16.31
N VAL A 108 -1.04 11.12 16.61
CA VAL A 108 -0.76 11.63 17.97
C VAL A 108 -1.76 11.13 19.00
N VAL A 109 -2.99 10.82 18.60
CA VAL A 109 -4.00 10.20 19.47
C VAL A 109 -3.67 8.73 19.72
N ARG A 110 -3.31 7.98 18.68
CA ARG A 110 -3.03 6.54 18.76
C ARG A 110 -1.64 6.22 19.36
N HIS A 111 -0.69 7.11 19.14
CA HIS A 111 0.71 6.99 19.53
C HIS A 111 1.21 8.32 20.15
N PRO A 112 0.82 8.65 21.40
CA PRO A 112 1.18 9.92 22.03
C PRO A 112 2.69 10.17 22.20
N ARG A 113 3.52 9.11 22.10
CA ARG A 113 4.98 9.17 22.18
C ARG A 113 5.65 9.01 20.81
N THR A 114 4.93 9.27 19.72
CA THR A 114 5.48 9.20 18.37
C THR A 114 6.63 10.18 18.19
N SER A 115 7.69 9.75 17.50
CA SER A 115 8.81 10.62 17.08
C SER A 115 8.63 11.15 15.66
N VAL A 116 7.50 10.81 15.02
CA VAL A 116 7.20 11.26 13.66
C VAL A 116 6.90 12.77 13.71
N PRO A 117 7.59 13.61 12.91
CA PRO A 117 7.37 15.05 12.93
C PRO A 117 6.03 15.43 12.30
N ASP A 118 5.48 16.59 12.69
CA ASP A 118 4.41 17.23 11.91
C ASP A 118 4.93 17.74 10.56
N LEU A 119 4.02 18.16 9.69
CA LEU A 119 4.36 18.59 8.34
C LEU A 119 5.29 19.81 8.35
N GLN A 120 5.08 20.76 9.26
CA GLN A 120 5.87 21.99 9.33
C GLN A 120 7.31 21.68 9.74
N THR A 121 7.48 20.90 10.81
CA THR A 121 8.79 20.45 11.30
C THR A 121 9.52 19.67 10.21
N PHE A 122 8.85 18.70 9.57
CA PHE A 122 9.43 17.95 8.46
C PHE A 122 9.83 18.85 7.29
N ALA A 123 9.01 19.84 6.95
CA ALA A 123 9.27 20.75 5.85
C ALA A 123 10.49 21.64 6.14
N THR A 124 10.58 22.20 7.35
CA THR A 124 11.70 23.04 7.79
C THR A 124 13.00 22.23 7.85
N GLU A 125 12.99 21.06 8.48
CA GLU A 125 14.18 20.21 8.61
C GLU A 125 14.73 19.75 7.26
N ARG A 126 13.86 19.51 6.28
CA ARG A 126 14.26 19.08 4.93
C ARG A 126 14.43 20.23 3.93
N GLY A 127 14.33 21.48 4.38
CA GLY A 127 14.59 22.65 3.55
C GLY A 127 13.57 22.88 2.43
N PHE A 128 12.30 22.51 2.63
CA PHE A 128 11.22 22.82 1.68
C PHE A 128 10.86 24.30 1.73
N ILE A 129 11.65 25.13 1.04
CA ILE A 129 11.53 26.59 1.03
C ILE A 129 11.24 27.09 -0.40
N ARG A 130 10.24 27.97 -0.54
CA ARG A 130 9.90 28.72 -1.76
C ARG A 130 10.67 30.05 -1.81
N ARG A 131 10.49 30.78 -2.92
CA ARG A 131 10.97 32.16 -3.04
C ARG A 131 10.38 33.02 -1.90
N ARG A 132 11.20 33.90 -1.30
CA ARG A 132 10.85 34.76 -0.15
C ARG A 132 10.72 34.07 1.22
N SER A 133 11.41 32.94 1.43
CA SER A 133 11.48 32.25 2.74
C SER A 133 10.16 31.65 3.24
N GLU A 134 9.19 31.43 2.37
CA GLU A 134 7.94 30.73 2.69
C GLU A 134 8.11 29.21 2.55
N ILE A 135 7.47 28.41 3.40
CA ILE A 135 7.56 26.94 3.35
C ILE A 135 6.77 26.39 2.14
N ASP A 136 7.36 25.47 1.39
CA ASP A 136 6.68 24.74 0.31
C ASP A 136 5.89 23.53 0.84
N TYR A 137 4.72 23.79 1.44
CA TYR A 137 3.91 22.74 2.06
C TYR A 137 3.49 21.63 1.07
N HIS A 138 3.13 21.98 -0.15
CA HIS A 138 2.70 21.00 -1.14
C HIS A 138 3.80 19.97 -1.47
N ASN A 139 5.02 20.45 -1.78
CA ASN A 139 6.13 19.56 -2.08
C ASN A 139 6.64 18.81 -0.84
N ALA A 140 6.63 19.48 0.32
CA ALA A 140 6.92 18.84 1.61
C ALA A 140 5.95 17.70 1.87
N ALA A 141 4.65 17.90 1.65
CA ALA A 141 3.61 16.93 1.86
C ALA A 141 3.76 15.70 0.93
N GLN A 142 4.03 15.94 -0.36
CA GLN A 142 4.32 14.85 -1.29
C GLN A 142 5.55 14.02 -0.87
N SER A 143 6.59 14.69 -0.36
CA SER A 143 7.80 14.06 0.18
C SER A 143 7.54 13.29 1.48
N TYR A 144 6.71 13.84 2.36
CA TYR A 144 6.31 13.20 3.61
C TYR A 144 5.58 11.88 3.35
N ILE A 145 4.62 11.86 2.42
CA ILE A 145 3.93 10.62 2.03
C ILE A 145 4.91 9.59 1.46
N ARG A 146 5.92 10.02 0.68
CA ARG A 146 6.99 9.12 0.24
C ARG A 146 7.78 8.56 1.42
N ALA A 147 8.23 9.42 2.33
CA ALA A 147 8.96 9.01 3.53
C ALA A 147 8.15 8.01 4.38
N PHE A 148 6.83 8.19 4.48
CA PHE A 148 5.93 7.22 5.11
C PHE A 148 5.94 5.87 4.38
N ASN A 149 5.73 5.87 3.05
CA ASN A 149 5.69 4.64 2.25
C ASN A 149 7.02 3.89 2.21
N ASP A 150 8.13 4.62 2.28
CA ASP A 150 9.49 4.08 2.35
C ASP A 150 9.83 3.54 3.76
N GLY A 151 8.94 3.74 4.74
CA GLY A 151 9.13 3.30 6.13
C GLY A 151 10.10 4.16 6.93
N ALA A 152 10.40 5.38 6.48
CA ALA A 152 11.34 6.30 7.17
C ALA A 152 10.86 6.72 8.56
N PHE A 153 9.55 6.60 8.82
CA PHE A 153 8.91 6.86 10.11
C PHE A 153 8.77 5.61 10.99
N GLY A 154 9.37 4.48 10.57
CA GLY A 154 9.22 3.19 11.22
C GLY A 154 7.96 2.44 10.78
N ARG A 155 7.64 1.36 11.49
CA ARG A 155 6.47 0.51 11.19
C ARG A 155 5.23 1.09 11.86
N ILE A 156 4.27 1.54 11.06
CA ILE A 156 3.01 2.12 11.53
C ILE A 156 1.86 1.31 10.94
N SER A 157 0.99 0.76 11.79
CA SER A 157 -0.25 0.11 11.36
C SER A 157 -1.41 1.09 11.50
N LEU A 158 -2.08 1.42 10.40
CA LEU A 158 -3.20 2.37 10.40
C LEU A 158 -4.53 1.75 10.88
N GLU A 159 -4.54 0.44 11.08
CA GLU A 159 -5.69 -0.35 11.53
C GLU A 159 -5.24 -1.42 12.52
N SER A 160 -6.18 -1.81 13.37
CA SER A 160 -6.07 -2.88 14.35
C SER A 160 -7.31 -3.77 14.30
N PRO A 161 -7.23 -5.01 14.78
CA PRO A 161 -8.39 -5.90 14.85
C PRO A 161 -9.59 -5.31 15.63
N ASP A 162 -9.33 -4.45 16.61
CA ASP A 162 -10.37 -3.80 17.41
C ASP A 162 -11.16 -2.76 16.60
N ASP A 163 -10.53 -2.12 15.61
CA ASP A 163 -11.19 -1.14 14.74
C ASP A 163 -12.27 -1.80 13.86
N ALA A 164 -12.09 -3.08 13.51
CA ALA A 164 -13.03 -3.84 12.69
C ALA A 164 -14.26 -4.35 13.48
N GLN A 165 -14.15 -4.44 14.80
CA GLN A 165 -15.26 -4.83 15.68
C GLN A 165 -16.16 -3.63 16.04
N ALA A 166 -15.63 -2.41 15.89
CA ALA A 166 -16.33 -1.16 16.18
C ALA A 166 -16.99 -0.50 14.94
N ALA A 167 -16.84 -1.10 13.76
CA ALA A 167 -17.32 -0.60 12.46
C ALA A 167 -18.55 -1.39 11.98
#